data_AF-A0A1E1K973-F1
#
_entry.id   AF-A0A1E1K973-F1
#
_cell.length_a   1.000
_cell.length_b   1.000
_cell.length_c   1.000
_cell.angle_alpha   90.00
_cell.angle_beta   90.00
_cell.angle_gamma   90.00
#
_symmetry.space_group_name_H-M   'P 1'
#
loop_
_entity.id
_entity.type
_entity.pdbx_description
1 polymer ?
#
loop_
_entity_poly.entity_id
_entity_poly.type
_entity_poly.pdbx_seq_one_letter_code
_entity_poly.pdbx_strand_id
1 'polypeptide(L)'
;MAIISGATIITSLSLFHITLAFFFLTNPNAIADQTLVFIIGEAMGLPNARSFETQSPPLAFLAAVLFVVGITDLVSISMPEEISQHHWGSQAPVRLILFFCITLYSYVFSSVSGLYTNSTYQPSSWGEGLKNRVLFTWAFVEMITWFWVFVTLREERRDMVLRIQQRRAAEEDMM
;
A
#
# COMPACT_ATOMS: atom_id res chain seq x y z
N MET A 1 -11.64 -11.38 17.29
CA MET A 1 -10.54 -10.67 18.00
C MET A 1 -9.22 -10.90 17.27
N ALA A 2 -8.98 -10.15 16.19
CA ALA A 2 -7.65 -10.09 15.58
C ALA A 2 -6.67 -9.46 16.59
N ILE A 3 -5.43 -9.93 16.63
CA ILE A 3 -4.39 -9.41 17.54
C ILE A 3 -4.05 -7.94 17.20
N ILE A 4 -4.27 -7.54 15.94
CA ILE A 4 -4.00 -6.20 15.42
C ILE A 4 -5.28 -5.67 14.78
N SER A 5 -5.70 -4.47 15.18
CA SER A 5 -6.89 -3.80 14.61
C SER A 5 -6.61 -3.22 13.22
N GLY A 6 -7.65 -3.08 12.40
CA GLY A 6 -7.55 -2.43 11.09
C GLY A 6 -7.03 -1.00 11.21
N ALA A 7 -7.44 -0.27 12.26
CA ALA A 7 -6.96 1.07 12.55
C ALA A 7 -5.45 1.12 12.84
N THR A 8 -4.92 0.13 13.57
CA THR A 8 -3.48 0.02 13.84
C THR A 8 -2.68 -0.20 12.56
N ILE A 9 -3.18 -1.06 11.65
CA ILE A 9 -2.53 -1.32 10.37
C ILE A 9 -2.52 -0.06 9.50
N ILE A 10 -3.67 0.61 9.35
CA ILE A 10 -3.80 1.85 8.56
C ILE A 10 -2.92 2.97 9.13
N THR A 11 -2.87 3.11 10.46
CA THR A 11 -2.00 4.08 11.14
C THR A 11 -0.53 3.79 10.83
N SER A 12 -0.12 2.53 10.92
CA SER A 12 1.27 2.12 10.63
C SER A 12 1.63 2.39 9.17
N LEU A 13 0.70 2.11 8.25
CA LEU A 13 0.86 2.39 6.82
C LEU A 13 0.93 3.91 6.54
N SER A 14 0.15 4.71 7.25
CA SER A 14 0.19 6.18 7.16
C SER A 14 1.54 6.74 7.61
N LEU A 15 2.06 6.25 8.73
CA LEU A 15 3.39 6.60 9.23
C LEU A 15 4.50 6.12 8.30
N PHE A 16 4.33 4.95 7.68
CA PHE A 16 5.24 4.45 6.66
C PHE A 16 5.31 5.39 5.45
N HIS A 17 4.16 5.85 4.93
CA HIS A 17 4.13 6.84 3.84
C HIS A 17 4.82 8.16 4.20
N ILE A 18 4.60 8.68 5.41
CA ILE A 18 5.27 9.89 5.91
C ILE A 18 6.79 9.67 6.01
N THR A 19 7.21 8.48 6.44
CA THR A 19 8.63 8.11 6.52
C THR A 19 9.26 8.00 5.14
N LEU A 20 8.58 7.37 4.17
CA LEU A 20 9.03 7.34 2.78
C LEU A 20 9.15 8.74 2.19
N ALA A 21 8.18 9.62 2.45
CA ALA A 21 8.25 11.01 2.02
C ALA A 21 9.52 11.72 2.55
N PHE A 22 9.84 11.54 3.83
CA PHE A 22 11.06 12.08 4.43
C PHE A 22 12.32 11.56 3.74
N PHE A 23 12.42 10.25 3.50
CA PHE A 23 13.61 9.66 2.87
C PHE A 23 13.73 10.01 1.38
N PHE A 24 12.63 10.06 0.63
CA PHE A 24 12.68 10.53 -0.77
C PHE A 24 13.17 11.98 -0.90
N LEU A 25 12.91 12.84 0.10
CA LEU A 25 13.42 14.21 0.14
C LEU A 25 14.88 14.29 0.60
N THR A 26 15.30 13.49 1.57
CA THR A 26 16.59 13.65 2.25
C THR A 26 17.67 12.72 1.72
N ASN A 27 17.34 11.46 1.48
CA ASN A 27 18.27 10.43 1.01
C ASN A 27 17.49 9.29 0.34
N PRO A 28 17.10 9.42 -0.94
CA PRO A 28 16.32 8.39 -1.64
C PRO A 28 17.08 7.07 -1.78
N ASN A 29 18.42 7.11 -1.75
CA ASN A 29 19.24 5.91 -1.82
C ASN A 29 19.04 4.99 -0.60
N ALA A 30 18.70 5.56 0.56
CA ALA A 30 18.38 4.78 1.76
C ALA A 30 17.14 3.87 1.59
N ILE A 31 16.28 4.15 0.60
CA ILE A 31 15.14 3.30 0.22
C ILE A 31 15.59 2.28 -0.84
N ALA A 32 16.33 2.72 -1.86
CA ALA A 32 16.78 1.86 -2.95
C ALA A 32 17.70 0.73 -2.49
N ASP A 33 18.56 1.00 -1.49
CA ASP A 33 19.51 0.05 -0.91
C ASP A 33 18.90 -0.86 0.18
N GLN A 34 17.60 -0.78 0.45
CA GLN A 34 16.96 -1.67 1.41
C GLN A 34 17.05 -3.13 0.96
N THR A 35 17.43 -4.02 1.87
CA THR A 35 17.52 -5.47 1.62
C THR A 35 16.22 -6.03 1.05
N LEU A 36 15.07 -5.54 1.53
CA LEU A 36 13.76 -5.95 1.04
C LEU A 36 13.53 -5.56 -0.42
N VAL A 37 13.95 -4.36 -0.84
CA VAL A 37 13.89 -3.89 -2.23
C VAL A 37 14.84 -4.69 -3.13
N PHE A 38 16.02 -5.03 -2.62
CA PHE A 38 16.98 -5.85 -3.34
C PHE A 38 16.47 -7.27 -3.57
N ILE A 39 16.07 -7.98 -2.50
CA ILE A 39 15.64 -9.39 -2.58
C ILE A 39 14.41 -9.53 -3.50
N ILE A 40 13.41 -8.68 -3.31
CA ILE A 40 12.18 -8.72 -4.12
C ILE A 40 12.49 -8.30 -5.56
N GLY A 41 13.28 -7.25 -5.76
CA GLY A 41 13.67 -6.80 -7.10
C GLY A 41 14.42 -7.87 -7.90
N GLU A 42 15.39 -8.54 -7.28
CA GLU A 42 16.16 -9.63 -7.91
C GLU A 42 15.27 -10.84 -8.19
N ALA A 43 14.40 -11.23 -7.25
CA ALA A 43 13.45 -12.34 -7.47
C ALA A 43 12.53 -12.12 -8.68
N MET A 44 12.20 -10.85 -8.95
CA MET A 44 11.35 -10.45 -10.07
C MET A 44 12.15 -10.11 -11.34
N GLY A 45 13.48 -10.14 -11.27
CA GLY A 45 14.40 -9.77 -12.36
C GLY A 45 14.23 -8.31 -12.82
N LEU A 46 13.95 -7.41 -11.87
CA LEU A 46 13.75 -5.98 -12.12
C LEU A 46 15.05 -5.19 -12.00
N PRO A 47 15.34 -4.27 -12.94
CA PRO A 47 16.60 -3.55 -12.97
C PRO A 47 16.77 -2.59 -11.79
N ASN A 48 18.02 -2.21 -11.52
CA ASN A 48 18.31 -1.12 -10.60
C ASN A 48 18.00 0.23 -11.27
N ALA A 49 17.17 1.04 -10.63
CA ALA A 49 16.83 2.36 -11.13
C ALA A 49 17.74 3.40 -10.47
N ARG A 50 18.74 3.86 -11.22
CA ARG A 50 19.66 4.93 -10.80
C ARG A 50 18.94 6.24 -10.44
N SER A 51 17.71 6.41 -10.93
CA SER A 51 16.84 7.55 -10.62
C SER A 51 16.52 7.71 -9.13
N PHE A 52 16.77 6.68 -8.30
CA PHE A 52 16.59 6.73 -6.84
C PHE A 52 17.92 6.93 -6.07
N GLU A 53 19.07 7.10 -6.74
CA GLU A 53 20.37 7.30 -6.08
C GLU A 53 20.55 8.74 -5.56
N THR A 54 19.93 9.73 -6.22
CA THR A 54 20.10 11.15 -5.90
C THR A 54 18.75 11.88 -5.84
N GLN A 55 18.71 12.96 -5.07
CA GLN A 55 17.54 13.82 -4.96
C GLN A 55 17.20 14.43 -6.32
N SER A 56 15.92 14.45 -6.66
CA SER A 56 15.45 15.03 -7.92
C SER A 56 14.05 15.66 -7.77
N PRO A 57 13.67 16.60 -8.64
CA PRO A 57 12.35 17.23 -8.57
C PRO A 57 11.18 16.22 -8.61
N PRO A 58 11.20 15.13 -9.42
CA PRO A 58 10.15 14.12 -9.38
C PRO A 58 10.05 13.39 -8.03
N LEU A 59 11.18 13.09 -7.38
CA LEU A 59 11.18 12.46 -6.05
C LEU A 59 10.68 13.41 -4.96
N ALA A 60 11.02 14.71 -5.06
CA ALA A 60 10.48 15.71 -4.14
C ALA A 60 8.95 15.86 -4.30
N PHE A 61 8.44 15.81 -5.54
CA PHE A 61 7.01 15.79 -5.80
C PHE A 61 6.34 14.52 -5.27
N LEU A 62 6.92 13.33 -5.51
CA LEU A 62 6.43 12.08 -4.95
C LEU A 62 6.38 12.12 -3.43
N ALA A 63 7.43 12.65 -2.79
CA ALA A 63 7.46 12.82 -1.34
C ALA A 63 6.33 13.72 -0.83
N ALA A 64 6.07 14.85 -1.49
CA ALA A 64 4.95 15.72 -1.12
C ALA A 64 3.61 14.99 -1.25
N VAL A 65 3.41 14.21 -2.31
CA VAL A 65 2.19 13.39 -2.50
C VAL A 65 2.06 12.34 -1.40
N LEU A 66 3.11 11.58 -1.10
CA LEU A 66 3.10 10.56 -0.05
C LEU A 66 2.87 11.15 1.35
N PHE A 67 3.42 12.34 1.61
CA PHE A 67 3.18 13.06 2.85
C PHE A 67 1.71 13.47 2.98
N VAL A 68 1.13 14.04 1.92
CA VAL A 68 -0.29 14.40 1.90
C VAL A 68 -1.15 13.17 2.12
N VAL A 69 -0.90 12.08 1.38
CA VAL A 69 -1.64 10.81 1.54
C VAL A 69 -1.54 10.28 2.97
N GLY A 70 -0.34 10.20 3.53
CA GLY A 70 -0.12 9.69 4.88
C GLY A 70 -0.81 10.54 5.96
N ILE A 71 -0.80 11.87 5.83
CA ILE A 71 -1.52 12.75 6.75
C ILE A 71 -3.04 12.61 6.58
N THR A 72 -3.55 12.57 5.34
CA THR A 72 -4.99 12.44 5.11
C THR A 72 -5.54 11.10 5.61
N ASP A 73 -4.76 10.02 5.51
CA ASP A 73 -5.14 8.71 6.01
C ASP A 73 -5.14 8.69 7.54
N LEU A 74 -4.15 9.33 8.18
CA LEU A 74 -4.07 9.46 9.63
C LEU A 74 -5.24 10.27 10.20
N VAL A 75 -5.65 11.33 9.51
CA VAL A 75 -6.85 12.10 9.88
C VAL A 75 -8.10 11.26 9.66
N SER A 76 -8.19 10.54 8.54
CA SER A 76 -9.37 9.74 8.20
C SER A 76 -9.62 8.59 9.20
N ILE A 77 -8.56 7.98 9.73
CA ILE A 77 -8.70 6.95 10.76
C ILE A 77 -9.03 7.52 12.16
N SER A 78 -8.73 8.80 12.40
CA SER A 78 -9.08 9.48 13.66
C SER A 78 -10.57 9.83 13.80
N MET A 79 -11.35 9.64 12.74
CA MET A 79 -12.80 9.85 12.76
C MET A 79 -13.53 8.83 13.64
N PRO A 80 -14.76 9.14 14.11
CA PRO A 80 -15.59 8.18 14.84
C PRO A 80 -15.72 6.83 14.13
N GLU A 81 -15.78 5.76 14.93
CA GLU A 81 -15.71 4.36 14.47
C GLU A 81 -16.70 4.08 13.33
N GLU A 82 -17.95 4.56 13.43
CA GLU A 82 -18.97 4.37 12.41
C GLU A 82 -18.57 4.96 11.05
N ILE A 83 -18.09 6.21 11.03
CA ILE A 83 -17.69 6.92 9.82
C ILE A 83 -16.44 6.28 9.23
N SER A 84 -15.48 5.96 10.09
CA SER A 84 -14.22 5.31 9.73
C SER A 84 -14.47 3.95 9.07
N GLN A 85 -15.35 3.12 9.63
CA GLN A 85 -15.69 1.80 9.11
C GLN A 85 -16.38 1.87 7.74
N HIS A 86 -17.26 2.84 7.53
CA HIS A 86 -17.87 3.08 6.21
C HIS A 86 -16.85 3.55 5.17
N HIS A 87 -16.01 4.53 5.54
CA HIS A 87 -14.97 5.06 4.66
C HIS A 87 -13.99 3.96 4.25
N TRP A 88 -13.35 3.32 5.22
CA TRP A 88 -12.31 2.32 4.96
C TRP A 88 -12.86 1.01 4.38
N GLY A 89 -14.11 0.65 4.70
CA GLY A 89 -14.79 -0.49 4.08
C GLY A 89 -14.97 -0.33 2.56
N SER A 90 -15.07 0.91 2.07
CA SER A 90 -15.11 1.19 0.62
C SER A 90 -13.73 1.46 0.02
N GLN A 91 -12.83 2.13 0.76
CA GLN A 91 -11.52 2.54 0.26
C GLN A 91 -10.50 1.39 0.17
N ALA A 92 -10.47 0.50 1.17
CA ALA A 92 -9.52 -0.60 1.22
C ALA A 92 -9.54 -1.51 -0.03
N PRO A 93 -10.71 -2.00 -0.52
CA PRO A 93 -10.73 -2.82 -1.73
C PRO A 93 -10.32 -2.05 -2.99
N VAL A 94 -10.63 -0.76 -3.08
CA VAL A 94 -10.22 0.08 -4.22
C VAL A 94 -8.71 0.22 -4.26
N ARG A 95 -8.08 0.56 -3.13
CA ARG A 95 -6.61 0.66 -3.03
C ARG A 95 -5.94 -0.68 -3.30
N LEU A 96 -6.48 -1.77 -2.76
CA LEU A 96 -6.00 -3.12 -3.05
C LEU A 96 -5.97 -3.40 -4.56
N ILE A 97 -7.06 -3.11 -5.28
CA ILE A 97 -7.13 -3.34 -6.74
C ILE A 97 -6.13 -2.45 -7.48
N LEU A 98 -6.00 -1.18 -7.12
CA LEU A 98 -5.05 -0.27 -7.75
C LEU A 98 -3.60 -0.76 -7.58
N PHE A 99 -3.21 -1.12 -6.36
CA PHE A 99 -1.87 -1.66 -6.09
C PHE A 99 -1.65 -3.02 -6.74
N PHE A 100 -2.67 -3.88 -6.76
CA PHE A 100 -2.62 -5.13 -7.50
C PHE A 100 -2.35 -4.89 -8.99
N CYS A 101 -3.03 -3.93 -9.63
CA CYS A 101 -2.78 -3.58 -11.03
C CYS A 101 -1.36 -3.06 -11.26
N ILE A 102 -0.82 -2.22 -10.36
CA ILE A 102 0.56 -1.70 -10.45
C ILE A 102 1.57 -2.84 -10.32
N THR A 103 1.44 -3.67 -9.29
CA THR A 103 2.31 -4.84 -9.07
C THR A 103 2.24 -5.80 -10.25
N LEU A 104 1.02 -6.10 -10.75
CA LEU A 104 0.82 -6.98 -11.90
C LEU A 104 1.46 -6.41 -13.16
N TYR A 105 1.33 -5.10 -13.40
CA TYR A 105 1.99 -4.43 -14.52
C TYR A 105 3.51 -4.59 -14.41
N SER A 106 4.11 -4.18 -13.28
CA SER A 106 5.56 -4.29 -13.09
C SER A 106 6.06 -5.74 -13.19
N TYR A 107 5.27 -6.75 -12.81
CA TYR A 107 5.59 -8.17 -13.01
C TYR A 107 5.50 -8.62 -14.47
N VAL A 108 4.37 -8.36 -15.14
CA VAL A 108 4.13 -8.85 -16.51
C VAL A 108 5.21 -8.37 -17.47
N PHE A 109 5.73 -7.17 -17.24
CA PHE A 109 6.79 -6.54 -18.03
C PHE A 109 8.21 -6.78 -17.47
N SER A 110 8.38 -7.67 -16.49
CA SER A 110 9.69 -8.05 -15.95
C SER A 110 10.37 -9.13 -16.78
N SER A 111 11.69 -9.30 -16.62
CA SER A 111 12.48 -10.30 -17.35
C SER A 111 12.11 -11.76 -17.01
N VAL A 112 11.48 -11.97 -15.86
CA VAL A 112 11.06 -13.31 -15.37
C VAL A 112 9.66 -13.69 -15.88
N SER A 113 8.89 -12.73 -16.38
CA SER A 113 7.57 -13.00 -16.96
C SER A 113 7.67 -13.88 -18.20
N GLY A 114 6.89 -14.96 -18.25
CA GLY A 114 6.83 -15.86 -19.41
C GLY A 114 6.38 -15.17 -20.70
N LEU A 115 5.76 -13.99 -20.60
CA LEU A 115 5.36 -13.17 -21.76
C LEU A 115 6.53 -12.36 -22.36
N TYR A 116 7.57 -12.08 -21.58
CA TYR A 116 8.73 -11.27 -21.99
C TYR A 116 10.03 -12.08 -22.14
N THR A 117 10.00 -13.38 -21.83
CA THR A 117 11.16 -14.29 -21.79
C THR A 117 11.92 -14.41 -23.14
N ASN A 118 11.31 -14.05 -24.28
CA ASN A 118 11.89 -14.23 -25.62
C ASN A 118 11.98 -12.95 -26.48
N SER A 119 11.64 -11.78 -25.93
CA SER A 119 11.66 -10.52 -26.67
C SER A 119 12.91 -9.70 -26.32
N THR A 120 13.71 -9.35 -27.33
CA THR A 120 14.78 -8.33 -27.22
C THR A 120 14.23 -7.14 -26.46
N TYR A 121 14.89 -6.70 -25.38
CA TYR A 121 14.44 -5.57 -24.57
C TYR A 121 14.09 -4.39 -25.48
N GLN A 122 12.81 -4.03 -25.50
CA GLN A 122 12.30 -2.87 -26.23
C GLN A 122 11.88 -1.83 -25.19
N PRO A 123 12.55 -0.66 -25.14
CA PRO A 123 12.14 0.40 -24.23
C PRO A 123 10.73 0.84 -24.61
N SER A 124 9.80 0.77 -23.65
CA SER A 124 8.43 1.23 -23.87
C SER A 124 8.39 2.76 -23.89
N SER A 125 7.69 3.35 -24.85
CA SER A 125 7.55 4.80 -24.92
C SER A 125 6.87 5.35 -23.66
N TRP A 126 5.91 4.60 -23.11
CA TRP A 126 5.18 4.93 -21.89
C TRP A 126 5.30 3.79 -20.87
N GLY A 127 5.46 4.14 -19.59
CA GLY A 127 5.47 3.17 -18.49
C GLY A 127 6.84 2.53 -18.19
N GLU A 128 7.90 2.91 -18.89
CA GLU A 128 9.25 2.39 -18.63
C GLU A 128 9.71 2.67 -17.19
N GLY A 129 9.38 3.86 -16.66
CA GLY A 129 9.65 4.22 -15.27
C GLY A 129 8.91 3.37 -14.24
N LEU A 130 7.88 2.61 -14.64
CA LEU A 130 7.13 1.73 -13.74
C LEU A 130 7.76 0.33 -13.58
N LYS A 131 8.82 0.03 -14.35
CA LYS A 131 9.49 -1.28 -14.34
C LYS A 131 10.77 -1.23 -13.51
N ASN A 132 10.65 -0.86 -12.23
CA ASN A 132 11.81 -0.77 -11.35
C ASN A 132 11.56 -1.46 -10.00
N ARG A 133 12.65 -1.91 -9.37
CA ARG A 133 12.63 -2.63 -8.08
C ARG A 133 11.94 -1.85 -6.95
N VAL A 134 12.14 -0.54 -6.89
CA VAL A 134 11.59 0.31 -5.80
C VAL A 134 10.07 0.39 -5.92
N LEU A 135 9.56 0.73 -7.11
CA LEU A 135 8.13 0.83 -7.35
C LEU A 135 7.43 -0.52 -7.17
N PHE A 136 7.99 -1.58 -7.74
CA PHE A 136 7.41 -2.92 -7.60
C PHE A 136 7.30 -3.31 -6.12
N THR A 137 8.39 -3.12 -5.38
CA THR A 137 8.45 -3.50 -3.97
C THR A 137 7.48 -2.69 -3.13
N TRP A 138 7.44 -1.37 -3.33
CA TRP A 138 6.46 -0.51 -2.65
C TRP A 138 5.02 -0.94 -2.98
N ALA A 139 4.68 -1.09 -4.26
CA ALA A 139 3.33 -1.48 -4.67
C ALA A 139 2.94 -2.88 -4.15
N PHE A 140 3.90 -3.82 -4.11
CA PHE A 140 3.68 -5.16 -3.59
C PHE A 140 3.42 -5.14 -2.07
N VAL A 141 4.20 -4.37 -1.31
CA VAL A 141 3.98 -4.19 0.13
C VAL A 141 2.63 -3.53 0.37
N GLU A 142 2.31 -2.45 -0.34
CA GLU A 142 0.99 -1.79 -0.28
C GLU A 142 -0.14 -2.80 -0.55
N MET A 143 -0.04 -3.58 -1.63
CA MET A 143 -1.03 -4.59 -2.00
C MET A 143 -1.28 -5.60 -0.87
N ILE A 144 -0.23 -6.16 -0.28
CA ILE A 144 -0.36 -7.12 0.83
C ILE A 144 -0.98 -6.44 2.05
N THR A 145 -0.54 -5.24 2.40
CA THR A 145 -1.07 -4.51 3.54
C THR A 145 -2.54 -4.14 3.34
N TRP A 146 -2.95 -3.67 2.16
CA TRP A 146 -4.36 -3.38 1.87
C TRP A 146 -5.23 -4.63 1.84
N PHE A 147 -4.68 -5.77 1.39
CA PHE A 147 -5.37 -7.06 1.52
C PHE A 147 -5.59 -7.42 2.99
N TRP A 148 -4.58 -7.25 3.83
CA TRP A 148 -4.69 -7.49 5.27
C TRP A 148 -5.73 -6.56 5.91
N VAL A 149 -5.66 -5.25 5.65
CA VAL A 149 -6.65 -4.27 6.11
C VAL A 149 -8.06 -4.66 5.68
N PHE A 150 -8.25 -5.06 4.42
CA PHE A 150 -9.56 -5.47 3.91
C PHE A 150 -10.14 -6.67 4.67
N VAL A 151 -9.33 -7.70 4.94
CA VAL A 151 -9.77 -8.87 5.70
C VAL A 151 -10.11 -8.47 7.14
N THR A 152 -9.23 -7.72 7.81
CA THR A 152 -9.41 -7.30 9.20
C THR A 152 -10.65 -6.42 9.39
N LEU A 153 -10.88 -5.43 8.52
CA LEU A 153 -12.08 -4.57 8.60
C LEU A 153 -13.38 -5.37 8.41
N ARG A 154 -13.37 -6.41 7.56
CA ARG A 154 -14.55 -7.27 7.39
C ARG A 154 -14.83 -8.14 8.62
N GLU A 155 -13.79 -8.58 9.31
CA GLU A 155 -13.93 -9.29 10.58
C GLU A 155 -14.47 -8.35 11.66
N GLU A 156 -13.88 -7.17 11.83
CA GLU A 156 -14.33 -6.15 12.79
C GLU A 156 -15.78 -5.73 12.55
N ARG A 157 -16.18 -5.55 11.28
CA ARG A 157 -17.55 -5.22 10.93
C ARG A 157 -18.54 -6.32 11.34
N ARG A 158 -18.17 -7.59 11.21
CA ARG A 158 -19.03 -8.72 11.65
C ARG A 158 -19.18 -8.71 13.17
N ASP A 159 -18.07 -8.53 13.89
CA ASP A 159 -18.06 -8.47 15.36
C ASP A 159 -18.90 -7.29 15.89
N MET A 160 -18.84 -6.12 15.25
CA MET A 160 -19.67 -4.96 15.61
C MET A 160 -21.17 -5.23 15.44
N VAL A 161 -21.59 -5.81 14.31
CA VAL A 161 -23.01 -6.11 14.06
C VAL A 161 -23.56 -7.09 15.10
N LEU A 162 -22.77 -8.10 15.49
CA LEU A 162 -23.15 -9.03 16.54
C LEU A 162 -23.33 -8.34 17.90
N ARG A 163 -22.43 -7.42 18.28
CA ARG A 163 -22.56 -6.64 19.52
C ARG A 163 -23.79 -5.75 19.52
N ILE A 164 -24.11 -5.13 18.38
CA ILE A 164 -25.31 -4.30 18.23
C ILE A 164 -26.58 -5.16 18.37
N GLN A 165 -26.60 -6.36 17.80
CA GLN A 165 -27.73 -7.28 17.95
C GLN A 165 -27.93 -7.74 19.39
N GLN A 166 -26.83 -8.11 20.07
CA GLN A 166 -26.88 -8.51 21.49
C GLN A 166 -27.40 -7.38 22.39
N ARG A 167 -26.97 -6.14 22.13
CA ARG A 167 -27.44 -4.97 22.87
C ARG A 167 -28.94 -4.72 22.67
N ARG A 168 -29.44 -4.85 21.44
CA ARG A 168 -30.87 -4.70 21.14
C ARG A 168 -31.72 -5.79 21.80
N ALA A 169 -31.28 -7.05 21.75
CA ALA A 169 -31.97 -8.14 22.43
C ALA A 169 -32.05 -7.93 23.95
N ALA A 170 -30.95 -7.45 24.57
CA ALA A 170 -30.95 -7.13 25.99
C ALA A 170 -31.86 -5.92 26.34
N GLU A 171 -31.99 -4.94 25.46
CA GLU A 171 -32.92 -3.81 25.63
C GLU A 171 -34.38 -4.26 25.49
N GLU A 172 -34.68 -5.21 24.60
CA GLU A 172 -36.02 -5.81 24.45
C GLU A 172 -36.41 -6.69 25.65
N ASP A 173 -35.47 -7.46 26.21
CA ASP A 173 -35.73 -8.29 27.42
C ASP A 173 -35.95 -7.47 28.69
N MET A 174 -35.55 -6.19 28.71
CA MET A 174 -35.73 -5.28 29.85
C MET A 174 -37.05 -4.47 29.80
N MET A 175 -37.81 -4.55 28.70
CA MET A 175 -39.11 -3.87 28.51
C MET A 175 -40.29 -4.83 28.73
#